data_AF-A0AAX2F4E2-F1
#
_entry.id   AF-A0AAX2F4E2-F1
#
_cell.length_a   1.000
_cell.length_b   1.000
_cell.length_c   1.000
_cell.angle_alpha   90.00
_cell.angle_beta   90.00
_cell.angle_gamma   90.00
#
_symmetry.space_group_name_H-M   'P 1'
#
loop_
_entity.id
_entity.type
_entity.pdbx_description
1 polymer ?
#
loop_
_entity_poly.entity_id
_entity_poly.type
_entity_poly.pdbx_seq_one_letter_code
_entity_poly.pdbx_strand_id
1 'polypeptide(L)'
;MATTKLKNKIVYTGIIRLKTGLHIGGTNAALNIGGPDKFVVRNPLTNIPYIPGSSLKGKLRSLVELANGETNAGKPSNDPNSKSGALFGTAGDSESNHASRLIVRDAVMVTQADDEDELMIFGLERSDIPDFSNTDLPFTESKTEVNIDRITAKANPRTFERVPAGALFKLEMVLNIFEGENEDDLKNTLKQGITLLHDDYLGGNGSRGYGQVEIKITKEDVKKY
;
A
#
# COMPACT_ATOMS: atom_id res chain seq x y z
N MET A 1 20.79 29.01 7.49
CA MET A 1 20.27 27.72 6.98
C MET A 1 20.34 26.73 8.11
N ALA A 2 19.21 26.21 8.60
CA ALA A 2 19.24 25.15 9.60
C ALA A 2 19.81 23.89 8.95
N THR A 3 21.00 23.46 9.38
CA THR A 3 21.61 22.22 8.91
C THR A 3 20.75 21.06 9.38
N THR A 4 20.03 20.40 8.46
CA THR A 4 19.23 19.22 8.78
C THR A 4 20.15 18.01 8.81
N LYS A 5 20.38 17.42 9.99
CA LYS A 5 21.28 16.27 10.18
C LYS A 5 20.49 15.03 10.55
N LEU A 6 20.74 13.93 9.84
CA LEU A 6 20.09 12.64 10.12
C LEU A 6 20.60 12.10 11.47
N LYS A 7 19.68 11.74 12.36
CA LYS A 7 19.96 11.14 13.68
C LYS A 7 20.00 9.61 13.58
N ASN A 8 18.96 9.01 13.01
CA ASN A 8 18.86 7.56 12.81
C ASN A 8 17.82 7.24 11.72
N LYS A 9 17.73 5.96 11.36
CA LYS A 9 16.62 5.41 10.58
C LYS A 9 15.99 4.25 11.34
N ILE A 10 14.67 4.18 11.33
CA ILE A 10 13.91 3.05 11.85
C ILE A 10 13.37 2.28 10.64
N VAL A 11 13.76 1.02 10.52
CA VAL A 11 13.31 0.12 9.45
C VAL A 11 12.23 -0.79 10.01
N TYR A 12 11.04 -0.73 9.42
CA TYR A 12 9.92 -1.61 9.72
C TYR A 12 9.83 -2.69 8.65
N THR A 13 9.92 -3.94 9.08
CA THR A 13 9.66 -5.11 8.25
C THR A 13 8.37 -5.75 8.71
N GLY A 14 7.54 -6.20 7.76
CA GLY A 14 6.28 -6.84 8.07
C GLY A 14 5.58 -7.43 6.86
N ILE A 15 4.33 -7.80 7.05
CA ILE A 15 3.49 -8.36 5.99
C ILE A 15 2.21 -7.56 5.82
N ILE A 16 1.72 -7.50 4.58
CA ILE A 16 0.35 -7.10 4.26
C ILE A 16 -0.41 -8.36 3.88
N ARG A 17 -1.44 -8.71 4.64
CA ARG A 17 -2.36 -9.81 4.35
C ARG A 17 -3.65 -9.27 3.75
N LEU A 18 -4.05 -9.81 2.61
CA LEU A 18 -5.35 -9.48 2.03
C LEU A 18 -6.47 -10.22 2.77
N LYS A 19 -7.43 -9.49 3.34
CA LYS A 19 -8.66 -10.06 3.91
C LYS A 19 -9.75 -10.22 2.86
N THR A 20 -9.74 -9.36 1.84
CA THR A 20 -10.59 -9.46 0.65
C THR A 20 -9.75 -9.25 -0.61
N GLY A 21 -10.30 -9.57 -1.79
CA GLY A 21 -9.56 -9.44 -3.04
C GLY A 21 -9.12 -7.99 -3.32
N LEU A 22 -7.90 -7.80 -3.78
CA LEU A 22 -7.28 -6.49 -4.02
C LEU A 22 -7.15 -6.20 -5.52
N HIS A 23 -7.59 -5.01 -5.93
CA HIS A 23 -7.31 -4.48 -7.25
C HIS A 23 -6.53 -3.18 -7.15
N ILE A 24 -5.29 -3.18 -7.62
CA ILE A 24 -4.51 -1.97 -7.90
C ILE A 24 -4.24 -1.95 -9.40
N GLY A 25 -4.87 -1.01 -10.11
CA GLY A 25 -4.78 -0.94 -11.56
C GLY A 25 -3.35 -0.69 -12.03
N GLY A 26 -2.89 -1.47 -13.01
CA GLY A 26 -1.62 -1.26 -13.71
C GLY A 26 -1.82 -0.65 -15.11
N THR A 27 -0.75 -0.08 -15.67
CA THR A 27 -0.69 0.37 -17.07
C THR A 27 -0.39 -0.77 -18.05
N ASN A 28 -0.01 -1.94 -17.55
CA ASN A 28 0.32 -3.10 -18.38
C ASN A 28 -0.95 -3.80 -18.86
N ALA A 29 -1.65 -3.14 -19.79
CA ALA A 29 -2.48 -3.82 -20.75
C ALA A 29 -1.55 -4.54 -21.73
N ALA A 30 -1.00 -5.69 -21.34
CA ALA A 30 -0.66 -6.68 -22.35
C ALA A 30 -1.95 -6.91 -23.15
N LEU A 31 -1.87 -6.80 -24.48
CA LEU A 31 -2.97 -7.02 -25.43
C LEU A 31 -3.44 -8.48 -25.33
N ASN A 32 -4.11 -8.84 -24.24
CA ASN A 32 -4.68 -10.15 -24.02
C ASN A 32 -6.09 -10.13 -24.60
N ILE A 33 -6.21 -10.63 -25.83
CA ILE A 33 -7.50 -10.87 -26.48
C ILE A 33 -8.28 -11.86 -25.60
N GLY A 34 -9.36 -11.39 -24.97
CA GLY A 34 -10.25 -12.22 -24.14
C GLY A 34 -9.97 -12.24 -22.62
N GLY A 35 -9.10 -11.36 -22.11
CA GLY A 35 -8.87 -11.20 -20.66
C GLY A 35 -9.81 -10.19 -19.97
N PRO A 36 -9.65 -9.97 -18.64
CA PRO A 36 -10.38 -8.93 -17.90
C PRO A 36 -10.24 -7.53 -18.51
N ASP A 37 -11.22 -6.66 -18.26
CA ASP A 37 -11.22 -5.27 -18.74
C ASP A 37 -10.16 -4.41 -18.02
N LYS A 38 -9.87 -4.77 -16.76
CA LYS A 38 -8.95 -4.05 -15.88
C LYS A 38 -7.99 -5.02 -15.21
N PHE A 39 -6.71 -4.86 -15.53
CA PHE A 39 -5.62 -5.68 -15.00
C PHE A 39 -5.00 -5.08 -13.74
N VAL A 40 -4.45 -5.94 -12.88
CA VAL A 40 -3.66 -5.53 -11.72
C VAL A 40 -2.24 -5.17 -12.14
N VAL A 41 -1.58 -4.33 -11.35
CA VAL A 41 -0.16 -4.02 -11.54
C VAL A 41 0.72 -5.23 -11.21
N ARG A 42 1.70 -5.50 -12.07
CA ARG A 42 2.61 -6.64 -11.99
C ARG A 42 4.04 -6.22 -12.26
N ASN A 43 4.99 -6.94 -11.66
CA ASN A 43 6.38 -6.82 -12.01
C ASN A 43 6.58 -7.34 -13.46
N PRO A 44 7.11 -6.54 -14.39
CA PRO A 44 7.23 -6.95 -15.79
C PRO A 44 8.23 -8.09 -16.03
N LEU A 45 9.14 -8.36 -15.10
CA LEU A 45 10.14 -9.43 -15.22
C LEU A 45 9.63 -10.78 -14.72
N THR A 46 8.81 -10.78 -13.66
CA THR A 46 8.34 -12.01 -13.00
C THR A 46 6.85 -12.28 -13.19
N ASN A 47 6.11 -11.29 -13.71
CA ASN A 47 4.64 -11.28 -13.80
C ASN A 47 3.92 -11.40 -12.44
N ILE A 48 4.64 -11.28 -11.32
CA ILE A 48 4.08 -11.35 -9.97
C ILE A 48 3.42 -10.00 -9.61
N PRO A 49 2.18 -9.97 -9.08
CA PRO A 49 1.57 -8.73 -8.59
C PRO A 49 2.33 -8.13 -7.41
N TYR A 50 2.30 -6.81 -7.29
CA TYR A 50 2.88 -6.09 -6.15
C TYR A 50 2.00 -4.92 -5.74
N ILE A 51 2.19 -4.41 -4.53
CA ILE A 51 1.56 -3.18 -4.06
C ILE A 51 2.60 -2.06 -4.20
N PRO A 52 2.37 -1.05 -5.07
CA PRO A 52 3.27 0.08 -5.19
C PRO A 52 3.37 0.85 -3.86
N GLY A 53 4.58 1.21 -3.46
CA GLY A 53 4.83 1.99 -2.24
C GLY A 53 4.12 3.34 -2.27
N SER A 54 3.95 3.92 -3.47
CA SER A 54 3.14 5.13 -3.69
C SER A 54 1.65 4.93 -3.39
N SER A 55 1.09 3.76 -3.72
CA SER A 55 -0.33 3.44 -3.45
C SER A 55 -0.57 3.30 -1.95
N LEU A 56 0.31 2.57 -1.26
CA LEU A 56 0.22 2.42 0.20
C LEU A 56 0.47 3.75 0.92
N LYS A 57 1.57 4.44 0.59
CA LYS A 57 1.91 5.73 1.21
C LYS A 57 0.82 6.78 1.00
N GLY A 58 0.29 6.89 -0.22
CA GLY A 58 -0.77 7.84 -0.55
C GLY A 58 -2.05 7.55 0.23
N LYS A 59 -2.42 6.27 0.38
CA LYS A 59 -3.60 5.89 1.17
C LYS A 59 -3.41 6.19 2.65
N LEU A 60 -2.27 5.82 3.24
CA LEU A 60 -1.95 6.15 4.64
C LEU A 60 -2.00 7.66 4.89
N ARG A 61 -1.40 8.45 3.99
CA ARG A 61 -1.45 9.91 4.07
C ARG A 61 -2.87 10.45 4.04
N SER A 62 -3.67 10.03 3.05
CA SER A 62 -5.05 10.49 2.90
C SER A 62 -5.90 10.19 4.14
N LEU A 63 -5.73 9.02 4.76
CA LEU A 63 -6.44 8.64 5.97
C LEU A 63 -6.02 9.51 7.17
N VAL A 64 -4.72 9.75 7.35
CA VAL A 64 -4.21 10.64 8.40
C VAL A 64 -4.73 12.07 8.20
N GLU A 65 -4.73 12.58 6.98
CA GLU A 65 -5.24 13.91 6.65
C GLU A 65 -6.74 14.03 6.99
N LEU A 66 -7.55 13.03 6.61
CA LEU A 66 -8.98 12.99 6.91
C LEU A 66 -9.24 12.92 8.42
N ALA A 67 -8.54 12.03 9.14
CA ALA A 67 -8.75 11.82 10.56
C ALA A 67 -8.35 13.01 11.44
N ASN A 68 -7.39 13.82 10.99
CA ASN A 68 -6.90 14.99 11.73
C ASN A 68 -7.42 16.33 11.18
N GLY A 69 -8.27 16.32 10.14
CA GLY A 69 -8.82 17.55 9.54
C GLY A 69 -7.78 18.38 8.78
N GLU A 70 -6.74 17.73 8.23
CA GLU A 70 -5.60 18.38 7.56
C GLU A 70 -5.78 18.46 6.03
N THR A 71 -6.97 18.15 5.50
CA THR A 71 -7.25 18.15 4.07
C THR A 71 -7.20 19.55 3.46
N ASN A 72 -6.67 19.68 2.24
CA ASN A 72 -6.62 20.96 1.52
C ASN A 72 -7.56 20.96 0.31
N ALA A 73 -8.88 21.04 0.56
CA ALA A 73 -9.91 21.04 -0.49
C ALA A 73 -9.77 19.88 -1.50
N GLY A 74 -9.49 18.67 -0.99
CA GLY A 74 -9.27 17.47 -1.82
C GLY A 74 -7.83 17.31 -2.34
N LYS A 75 -6.92 18.22 -2.01
CA LYS A 75 -5.48 18.11 -2.26
C LYS A 75 -4.72 17.73 -0.97
N PRO A 76 -3.48 17.21 -1.11
CA PRO A 76 -2.62 16.97 0.04
C PRO A 76 -2.35 18.24 0.85
N SER A 77 -2.13 18.08 2.16
CA SER A 77 -1.71 19.17 3.04
C SER A 77 -0.37 19.77 2.59
N ASN A 78 -0.27 21.10 2.66
CA ASN A 78 0.97 21.85 2.42
C ASN A 78 1.57 22.40 3.72
N ASP A 79 0.98 22.10 4.88
CA ASP A 79 1.49 22.54 6.18
C ASP A 79 2.51 21.53 6.74
N PRO A 80 3.81 21.89 6.83
CA PRO A 80 4.82 20.99 7.36
C PRO A 80 4.67 20.70 8.86
N ASN A 81 3.91 21.52 9.60
CA ASN A 81 3.66 21.31 11.03
C ASN A 81 2.45 20.40 11.30
N SER A 82 1.65 20.12 10.27
CA SER A 82 0.59 19.12 10.35
C SER A 82 1.18 17.71 10.52
N LYS A 83 0.45 16.77 11.12
CA LYS A 83 0.94 15.40 11.31
C LYS A 83 1.28 14.74 9.98
N SER A 84 0.40 14.91 8.99
CA SER A 84 0.63 14.41 7.63
C SER A 84 1.83 15.09 6.95
N GLY A 85 1.98 16.40 7.07
CA GLY A 85 3.10 17.14 6.50
C GLY A 85 4.44 16.75 7.11
N ALA A 86 4.49 16.58 8.43
CA ALA A 86 5.68 16.14 9.15
C ALA A 86 6.13 14.73 8.73
N LEU A 87 5.21 13.77 8.62
CA LEU A 87 5.55 12.38 8.28
C LEU A 87 5.76 12.16 6.77
N PHE A 88 4.81 12.60 5.94
CA PHE A 88 4.76 12.29 4.50
C PHE A 88 5.39 13.38 3.63
N GLY A 89 5.74 14.52 4.20
CA GLY A 89 6.31 15.67 3.50
C GLY A 89 5.27 16.55 2.81
N THR A 90 5.69 17.74 2.43
CA THR A 90 4.89 18.72 1.68
C THR A 90 5.55 18.98 0.32
N ALA A 91 4.74 19.26 -0.71
CA ALA A 91 5.23 19.63 -2.03
C ALA A 91 4.68 21.01 -2.38
N GLY A 92 5.54 22.03 -2.42
CA GLY A 92 5.13 23.38 -2.84
C GLY A 92 6.30 24.29 -3.20
N ASP A 93 6.03 25.31 -4.04
CA ASP A 93 7.00 26.33 -4.52
C ASP A 93 7.43 27.34 -3.44
N SER A 94 7.30 27.00 -2.15
CA SER A 94 7.64 27.90 -1.04
C SER A 94 8.95 27.49 -0.38
N GLU A 95 9.64 28.44 0.25
CA GLU A 95 10.89 28.23 1.00
C GLU A 95 10.75 27.22 2.16
N SER A 96 9.55 26.73 2.45
CA SER A 96 9.20 25.75 3.48
C SER A 96 8.91 24.33 2.93
N ASN A 97 9.71 23.87 1.96
CA ASN A 97 9.62 22.48 1.50
C ASN A 97 10.07 21.51 2.61
N HIS A 98 9.18 20.59 3.01
CA HIS A 98 9.48 19.58 4.01
C HIS A 98 9.57 18.21 3.36
N ALA A 99 10.78 17.65 3.29
CA ALA A 99 11.00 16.33 2.72
C ALA A 99 10.27 15.25 3.54
N SER A 100 9.78 14.21 2.87
CA SER A 100 9.14 13.09 3.55
C SER A 100 10.09 12.39 4.52
N ARG A 101 9.63 12.09 5.72
CA ARG A 101 10.36 11.24 6.68
C ARG A 101 10.12 9.76 6.43
N LEU A 102 8.95 9.41 5.90
CA LEU A 102 8.59 8.04 5.57
C LEU A 102 8.92 7.66 4.12
N ILE A 103 9.70 6.60 3.95
CA ILE A 103 9.89 5.86 2.70
C ILE A 103 9.06 4.58 2.80
N VAL A 104 8.27 4.29 1.78
CA VAL A 104 7.49 3.05 1.67
C VAL A 104 7.96 2.36 0.41
N ARG A 105 8.50 1.14 0.53
CA ARG A 105 8.92 0.36 -0.63
C ARG A 105 7.73 -0.33 -1.29
N ASP A 106 7.91 -0.72 -2.54
CA ASP A 106 6.98 -1.61 -3.21
C ASP A 106 6.94 -2.95 -2.45
N ALA A 107 5.73 -3.39 -2.11
CA ALA A 107 5.53 -4.64 -1.41
C ALA A 107 5.27 -5.76 -2.42
N VAL A 108 6.23 -6.66 -2.59
CA VAL A 108 6.15 -7.79 -3.53
C VAL A 108 5.35 -8.92 -2.91
N MET A 109 4.49 -9.57 -3.70
CA MET A 109 3.74 -10.74 -3.25
C MET A 109 4.67 -11.88 -2.84
N VAL A 110 4.32 -12.55 -1.75
CA VAL A 110 4.99 -13.77 -1.29
C VAL A 110 4.50 -14.95 -2.11
N THR A 111 5.42 -15.78 -2.59
CA THR A 111 5.16 -16.92 -3.46
C THR A 111 5.99 -18.14 -3.06
N GLN A 112 5.61 -19.29 -3.62
CA GLN A 112 6.41 -20.52 -3.52
C GLN A 112 7.78 -20.42 -4.25
N ALA A 113 8.19 -19.27 -4.76
CA ALA A 113 9.56 -19.09 -5.27
C ALA A 113 10.48 -18.40 -4.27
N ASP A 114 9.95 -17.83 -3.18
CA ASP A 114 10.75 -17.13 -2.19
C ASP A 114 11.63 -18.10 -1.38
N ASP A 115 12.82 -17.61 -1.03
CA ASP A 115 13.81 -18.32 -0.22
C ASP A 115 13.38 -18.42 1.25
N GLU A 116 13.71 -19.52 1.93
CA GLU A 116 13.29 -19.76 3.32
C GLU A 116 13.86 -18.71 4.30
N ASP A 117 15.11 -18.28 4.10
CA ASP A 117 15.72 -17.25 4.96
C ASP A 117 15.01 -15.90 4.75
N GLU A 118 14.59 -15.60 3.51
CA GLU A 118 13.81 -14.40 3.22
C GLU A 118 12.43 -14.46 3.90
N LEU A 119 11.72 -15.59 3.80
CA LEU A 119 10.42 -15.78 4.47
C LEU A 119 10.53 -15.58 5.99
N MET A 120 11.59 -16.09 6.60
CA MET A 120 11.84 -15.98 8.03
C MET A 120 12.01 -14.51 8.48
N ILE A 121 12.64 -13.66 7.65
CA ILE A 121 12.75 -12.21 7.92
C ILE A 121 11.36 -11.56 8.05
N PHE A 122 10.40 -12.02 7.26
CA PHE A 122 9.00 -11.57 7.28
C PHE A 122 8.13 -12.33 8.28
N GLY A 123 8.72 -13.25 9.06
CA GLY A 123 8.00 -14.07 10.04
C GLY A 123 6.98 -15.00 9.39
N LEU A 124 7.30 -15.53 8.21
CA LEU A 124 6.48 -16.46 7.44
C LEU A 124 7.17 -17.81 7.32
N GLU A 125 6.35 -18.85 7.26
CA GLU A 125 6.74 -20.19 6.86
C GLU A 125 6.14 -20.53 5.49
N ARG A 126 6.69 -21.55 4.84
CA ARG A 126 6.24 -21.99 3.52
C ARG A 126 4.76 -22.39 3.50
N SER A 127 4.27 -22.93 4.60
CA SER A 127 2.86 -23.32 4.80
C SER A 127 1.90 -22.14 4.90
N ASP A 128 2.38 -20.92 5.17
CA ASP A 128 1.54 -19.72 5.19
C ASP A 128 1.17 -19.23 3.79
N ILE A 129 1.91 -19.66 2.77
CA ILE A 129 1.78 -19.18 1.40
C ILE A 129 0.59 -19.88 0.73
N PRO A 130 -0.43 -19.13 0.26
CA PRO A 130 -1.56 -19.73 -0.42
C PRO A 130 -1.15 -20.48 -1.70
N ASP A 131 -1.91 -21.53 -2.03
CA ASP A 131 -1.81 -22.18 -3.33
C ASP A 131 -2.57 -21.37 -4.38
N PHE A 132 -1.83 -20.82 -5.35
CA PHE A 132 -2.38 -20.06 -6.47
C PHE A 132 -2.58 -20.91 -7.73
N SER A 133 -2.39 -22.24 -7.68
CA SER A 133 -2.53 -23.13 -8.84
C SER A 133 -3.94 -23.13 -9.44
N ASN A 134 -4.95 -22.80 -8.63
CA ASN A 134 -6.37 -22.80 -9.02
C ASN A 134 -6.91 -21.40 -9.39
N THR A 135 -6.06 -20.38 -9.55
CA THR A 135 -6.50 -19.05 -9.95
C THR A 135 -6.73 -18.95 -11.46
N ASP A 136 -7.68 -18.12 -11.90
CA ASP A 136 -8.04 -17.97 -13.32
C ASP A 136 -6.89 -17.44 -14.19
N LEU A 137 -6.02 -16.64 -13.58
CA LEU A 137 -4.84 -16.01 -14.17
C LEU A 137 -3.66 -16.18 -13.20
N PRO A 138 -2.39 -15.99 -13.63
CA PRO A 138 -1.25 -16.14 -12.73
C PRO A 138 -1.39 -15.28 -11.46
N PHE A 139 -1.54 -15.91 -10.29
CA PHE A 139 -1.69 -15.28 -8.96
C PHE A 139 -2.98 -14.47 -8.74
N THR A 140 -3.93 -14.48 -9.68
CA THR A 140 -5.09 -13.58 -9.66
C THR A 140 -6.34 -14.24 -10.19
N GLU A 141 -7.49 -13.77 -9.72
CA GLU A 141 -8.80 -14.22 -10.16
C GLU A 141 -9.51 -13.13 -10.97
N SER A 142 -10.47 -13.56 -11.77
CA SER A 142 -11.36 -12.72 -12.55
C SER A 142 -12.69 -12.55 -11.81
N LYS A 143 -13.06 -11.31 -11.48
CA LYS A 143 -14.36 -11.01 -10.87
C LYS A 143 -15.18 -10.10 -11.78
N THR A 144 -16.35 -10.59 -12.19
CA THR A 144 -17.35 -9.79 -12.89
C THR A 144 -18.23 -9.02 -11.91
N GLU A 145 -18.36 -7.72 -12.15
CA GLU A 145 -19.35 -6.86 -11.50
C GLU A 145 -20.40 -6.43 -12.51
N VAL A 146 -21.67 -6.35 -12.08
CA VAL A 146 -22.78 -6.01 -12.97
C VAL A 146 -23.38 -4.68 -12.57
N ASN A 147 -23.33 -3.71 -13.48
CA ASN A 147 -24.15 -2.50 -13.35
C ASN A 147 -25.51 -2.74 -14.02
N ILE A 148 -26.60 -2.40 -13.34
CA ILE A 148 -27.96 -2.59 -13.84
C ILE A 148 -28.59 -1.22 -14.09
N ASP A 149 -29.00 -0.97 -15.33
CA ASP A 149 -29.74 0.23 -15.68
C ASP A 149 -31.09 0.26 -14.95
N ARG A 150 -31.40 1.38 -14.27
CA ARG A 150 -32.58 1.47 -13.39
C ARG A 150 -33.91 1.67 -14.14
N ILE A 151 -33.86 1.99 -15.43
CA ILE A 151 -35.05 2.21 -16.27
C ILE A 151 -35.32 0.98 -17.12
N THR A 152 -34.29 0.48 -17.80
CA THR A 152 -34.39 -0.63 -18.75
C THR A 152 -34.15 -2.00 -18.12
N ALA A 153 -33.72 -2.05 -16.86
CA ALA A 153 -33.27 -3.26 -16.15
C ALA A 153 -32.12 -4.02 -16.85
N LYS A 154 -31.45 -3.41 -17.84
CA LYS A 154 -30.38 -4.05 -18.60
C LYS A 154 -29.10 -4.17 -17.77
N ALA A 155 -28.52 -5.37 -17.77
CA ALA A 155 -27.22 -5.66 -17.16
C ALA A 155 -26.06 -5.26 -18.09
N ASN A 156 -25.09 -4.53 -17.53
CA ASN A 156 -23.83 -4.15 -18.16
C ASN A 156 -22.66 -4.72 -17.33
N PRO A 157 -22.25 -5.98 -17.57
CA PRO A 157 -21.15 -6.62 -16.85
C PRO A 157 -19.80 -5.97 -17.19
N ARG A 158 -18.91 -5.91 -16.21
CA ARG A 158 -17.50 -5.52 -16.34
C ARG A 158 -16.64 -6.48 -15.54
N THR A 159 -15.52 -6.89 -16.11
CA THR A 159 -14.67 -7.92 -15.50
C THR A 159 -13.37 -7.31 -15.02
N PHE A 160 -13.05 -7.50 -13.74
CA PHE A 160 -11.85 -7.00 -13.09
C PHE A 160 -10.94 -8.17 -12.71
N GLU A 161 -9.66 -8.07 -13.04
CA GLU A 161 -8.64 -8.89 -12.42
C GLU A 161 -8.41 -8.41 -10.99
N ARG A 162 -8.28 -9.31 -10.02
CA ARG A 162 -7.88 -8.96 -8.66
C ARG A 162 -7.01 -10.05 -8.05
N VAL A 163 -6.15 -9.65 -7.12
CA VAL A 163 -5.41 -10.59 -6.28
C VAL A 163 -6.41 -11.20 -5.28
N PRO A 164 -6.47 -12.54 -5.11
CA PRO A 164 -7.43 -13.16 -4.22
C PRO A 164 -7.15 -12.85 -2.75
N ALA A 165 -8.18 -13.00 -1.92
CA ALA A 165 -8.03 -12.92 -0.47
C ALA A 165 -7.06 -13.99 0.04
N GLY A 166 -6.36 -13.70 1.14
CA GLY A 166 -5.35 -14.59 1.71
C GLY A 166 -3.93 -14.35 1.19
N ALA A 167 -3.76 -13.69 0.04
CA ALA A 167 -2.43 -13.34 -0.46
C ALA A 167 -1.65 -12.46 0.53
N LEU A 168 -0.33 -12.65 0.56
CA LEU A 168 0.62 -12.00 1.46
C LEU A 168 1.61 -11.16 0.65
N PHE A 169 1.99 -9.99 1.16
CA PHE A 169 2.98 -9.10 0.54
C PHE A 169 4.05 -8.68 1.55
N LYS A 170 5.30 -8.65 1.11
CA LYS A 170 6.49 -8.25 1.88
C LYS A 170 6.52 -6.74 2.08
N LEU A 171 6.25 -6.24 3.28
CA LEU A 171 6.24 -4.81 3.61
C LEU A 171 7.60 -4.38 4.15
N GLU A 172 8.15 -3.31 3.57
CA GLU A 172 9.27 -2.56 4.15
C GLU A 172 8.99 -1.05 4.14
N MET A 173 9.12 -0.42 5.31
CA MET A 173 9.04 1.03 5.47
C MET A 173 10.27 1.54 6.22
N VAL A 174 10.77 2.71 5.83
CA VAL A 174 11.91 3.36 6.50
C VAL A 174 11.49 4.74 6.97
N LEU A 175 11.58 4.96 8.28
CA LEU A 175 11.36 6.27 8.90
C LEU A 175 12.71 6.92 9.18
N ASN A 176 12.99 8.05 8.53
CA ASN A 176 14.18 8.84 8.78
C ASN A 176 13.89 9.85 9.90
N ILE A 177 14.74 9.87 10.93
CA ILE A 177 14.62 10.82 12.05
C ILE A 177 15.79 11.79 11.96
N PHE A 178 15.51 13.09 11.92
CA PHE A 178 16.53 14.13 11.95
C PHE A 178 16.67 14.75 13.34
N GLU A 179 17.81 15.40 13.60
CA GLU A 179 18.05 16.11 14.86
C GLU A 179 16.99 17.19 15.09
N GLY A 180 16.46 17.25 16.32
CA GLY A 180 15.40 18.20 16.71
C GLY A 180 13.96 17.75 16.42
N GLU A 181 13.76 16.61 15.74
CA GLU A 181 12.42 16.07 15.47
C GLU A 181 11.92 15.18 16.60
N ASN A 182 10.60 15.19 16.80
CA ASN A 182 9.94 14.29 17.75
C ASN A 182 9.71 12.91 17.09
N GLU A 183 10.60 11.97 17.43
CA GLU A 183 10.55 10.58 16.95
C GLU A 183 9.23 9.89 17.32
N ASP A 184 8.71 10.10 18.54
CA ASP A 184 7.49 9.45 19.02
C ASP A 184 6.25 9.93 18.26
N ASP A 185 6.16 11.23 17.95
CA ASP A 185 5.05 11.79 17.18
C ASP A 185 5.00 11.21 15.76
N LEU A 186 6.16 11.05 15.12
CA LEU A 186 6.26 10.44 13.79
C LEU A 186 5.85 8.97 13.81
N LYS A 187 6.30 8.20 14.82
CA LYS A 187 5.90 6.79 15.00
C LYS A 187 4.41 6.67 15.28
N ASN A 188 3.87 7.52 16.12
CA ASN A 188 2.44 7.55 16.45
C ASN A 188 1.57 7.90 15.23
N THR A 189 2.03 8.84 14.40
CA THR A 189 1.33 9.19 13.15
C THR A 189 1.32 8.04 12.16
N LEU A 190 2.45 7.32 12.01
CA LEU A 190 2.51 6.12 11.17
C LEU A 190 1.56 5.03 11.68
N LYS A 191 1.58 4.76 13.00
CA LYS A 191 0.69 3.79 13.65
C LYS A 191 -0.78 4.16 13.45
N GLN A 192 -1.13 5.44 13.61
CA GLN A 192 -2.47 5.96 13.35
C GLN A 192 -2.90 5.64 11.90
N GLY A 193 -2.05 5.95 10.92
CA GLY A 193 -2.34 5.66 9.51
C GLY A 193 -2.58 4.17 9.25
N ILE A 194 -1.78 3.29 9.86
CA ILE A 194 -1.94 1.83 9.73
C ILE A 194 -3.28 1.37 10.34
N THR A 195 -3.62 1.84 11.54
CA THR A 195 -4.89 1.50 12.20
C THR A 195 -6.08 1.96 11.36
N LEU A 196 -6.05 3.19 10.85
CA LEU A 196 -7.10 3.69 9.96
C LEU A 196 -7.25 2.85 8.69
N LEU A 197 -6.14 2.35 8.14
CA LEU A 197 -6.17 1.51 6.94
C LEU A 197 -6.83 0.15 7.18
N HIS A 198 -6.72 -0.42 8.38
CA HIS A 198 -7.37 -1.69 8.72
C HIS A 198 -8.90 -1.58 8.73
N ASP A 199 -9.42 -0.40 9.07
CA ASP A 199 -10.86 -0.07 9.04
C ASP A 199 -11.32 0.45 7.67
N ASP A 200 -10.41 0.57 6.70
CA ASP A 200 -10.65 1.07 5.35
C ASP A 200 -10.17 0.04 4.30
N TYR A 201 -9.82 0.49 3.09
CA TYR A 201 -9.40 -0.33 1.98
C TYR A 201 -8.19 0.26 1.24
N LEU A 202 -7.44 -0.61 0.58
CA LEU A 202 -6.36 -0.28 -0.33
C LEU A 202 -6.76 -0.54 -1.78
N GLY A 203 -6.29 0.31 -2.71
CA GLY A 203 -6.57 0.15 -4.14
C GLY A 203 -7.98 0.60 -4.55
N GLY A 204 -8.53 -0.04 -5.58
CA GLY A 204 -9.81 0.32 -6.18
C GLY A 204 -11.02 -0.47 -5.64
N ASN A 205 -12.21 0.08 -5.85
CA ASN A 205 -13.51 -0.55 -5.56
C ASN A 205 -13.76 -0.95 -4.10
N GLY A 206 -13.17 -0.24 -3.14
CA GLY A 206 -13.33 -0.51 -1.70
C GLY A 206 -14.78 -0.59 -1.20
N SER A 207 -15.63 0.34 -1.65
CA SER A 207 -17.06 0.34 -1.32
C SER A 207 -17.84 -0.86 -1.85
N ARG A 208 -17.21 -1.68 -2.70
CA ARG A 208 -17.75 -2.95 -3.24
C ARG A 208 -17.07 -4.18 -2.63
N GLY A 209 -16.35 -4.00 -1.53
CA GLY A 209 -15.72 -5.07 -0.75
C GLY A 209 -14.35 -5.51 -1.28
N TYR A 210 -13.60 -4.62 -1.94
CA TYR A 210 -12.21 -4.87 -2.32
C TYR A 210 -11.24 -4.27 -1.31
N GLY A 211 -10.03 -4.84 -1.26
CA GLY A 211 -8.88 -4.16 -0.70
C GLY A 211 -8.85 -4.03 0.82
N GLN A 212 -9.67 -4.78 1.56
CA GLN A 212 -9.49 -4.88 3.00
C GLN A 212 -8.17 -5.60 3.29
N VAL A 213 -7.30 -4.97 4.05
CA VAL A 213 -5.94 -5.46 4.36
C VAL A 213 -5.64 -5.42 5.84
N GLU A 214 -4.76 -6.32 6.27
CA GLU A 214 -4.15 -6.30 7.60
C GLU A 214 -2.65 -6.14 7.43
N ILE A 215 -2.08 -5.17 8.15
CA ILE A 215 -0.63 -4.94 8.22
C ILE A 215 -0.14 -5.45 9.56
N LYS A 216 0.83 -6.36 9.53
CA LYS A 216 1.52 -6.87 10.71
C LYS A 216 3.00 -6.53 10.60
N ILE A 217 3.49 -5.66 11.48
CA ILE A 217 4.94 -5.40 11.61
C ILE A 217 5.55 -6.55 12.41
N THR A 218 6.57 -7.20 11.85
CA THR A 218 7.27 -8.33 12.44
C THR A 218 8.61 -7.93 13.06
N LYS A 219 9.24 -6.88 12.52
CA LYS A 219 10.54 -6.40 13.00
C LYS A 219 10.64 -4.88 12.93
N GLU A 220 11.30 -4.31 13.92
CA GLU A 220 11.70 -2.90 13.97
C GLU A 220 13.20 -2.81 14.26
N ASP A 221 13.98 -2.28 13.31
CA ASP A 221 15.43 -2.12 13.43
C ASP A 221 15.82 -0.64 13.43
N VAL A 222 16.52 -0.19 14.47
CA VAL A 222 17.07 1.17 14.55
C VAL A 222 18.51 1.18 14.06
N LYS A 223 18.77 1.90 12.96
CA LYS A 223 20.10 2.08 12.34
C LYS A 223 20.61 3.50 12.58
N LYS A 224 21.75 3.63 13.26
CA LYS A 224 22.46 4.91 13.44
C LYS A 224 23.51 5.07 12.35
N TYR A 225 23.66 6.28 11.82
CA TYR A 225 24.58 6.63 10.74
C TYR A 225 25.49 7.77 11.17
#